data_AF-A0AAN7PN05-F1
#
_entry.id   AF-A0AAN7PN05-F1
#
_cell.length_a   1.000
_cell.length_b   1.000
_cell.length_c   1.000
_cell.angle_alpha   90.00
_cell.angle_beta   90.00
_cell.angle_gamma   90.00
#
_symmetry.space_group_name_H-M   'P 1'
#
loop_
_entity.id
_entity.type
_entity.pdbx_description
1 polymer ?
#
loop_
_entity_poly.entity_id
_entity_poly.type
_entity_poly.pdbx_seq_one_letter_code
_entity_poly.pdbx_strand_id
1 'polypeptide(L)'
;MGESNYRMKDTALLDCPSQEFKNSPTSFGNVLAKELELWQNDHDAVTLLQYVDDLLIGSDSYEACLEATISLLNFLDLAGYRVSKKKAQTEPEKKVQHMGFEITKGQKELSTERKEAICRIAVPTSKKQGVLEWTPECRKSFDEIKRKLIEAPAPGKKQAVAATATLIEESWKSTLGQLITVFVPHAVSSLLENKGHHWISPSRLAKYQAVLLEQDDVTPTRQKLLAQRVVTSLTSALNPVTLLLISESGELHHDCLTTTEQVYSNKPLPNAELELFTDGSSFMLEGRWKAGYAVVTRTRALESKSLPSNTSAQKAELVALTRALELSQGKRVNIYTDSEYAFGVVHTHGAIWKERGL
;
A
#
# COMPACT_ATOMS: atom_id res chain seq x y z
N MET A 1 36.58 -63.79 -24.59
CA MET A 1 35.27 -63.80 -25.28
C MET A 1 34.25 -63.18 -24.34
N GLY A 2 33.38 -62.29 -24.83
CA GLY A 2 32.45 -61.47 -24.02
C GLY A 2 33.19 -60.32 -23.30
N GLU A 3 32.85 -59.03 -23.39
CA GLU A 3 31.54 -58.34 -23.39
C GLU A 3 30.71 -58.66 -22.13
N SER A 4 29.96 -57.76 -21.49
CA SER A 4 29.94 -56.28 -21.41
C SER A 4 29.07 -55.91 -20.16
N ASN A 5 28.76 -54.67 -19.76
CA ASN A 5 28.98 -53.31 -20.26
C ASN A 5 28.81 -52.31 -19.08
N TYR A 6 29.38 -51.10 -19.14
CA TYR A 6 28.69 -49.84 -18.80
C TYR A 6 29.59 -48.64 -19.11
N ARG A 7 29.28 -47.98 -20.22
CA ARG A 7 30.00 -46.83 -20.77
C ARG A 7 29.20 -45.57 -20.51
N MET A 8 29.68 -44.72 -19.61
CA MET A 8 29.45 -43.26 -19.69
C MET A 8 30.80 -42.54 -19.65
N LYS A 9 31.46 -42.58 -20.80
CA LYS A 9 32.26 -41.43 -21.24
C LYS A 9 31.26 -40.46 -21.86
N ASP A 10 31.15 -39.25 -21.34
CA ASP A 10 31.09 -38.04 -22.15
C ASP A 10 31.48 -36.83 -21.30
N THR A 11 32.40 -36.05 -21.86
CA THR A 11 33.02 -34.85 -21.27
C THR A 11 32.19 -33.60 -21.55
N ALA A 12 31.65 -32.95 -20.51
CA ALA A 12 31.23 -31.54 -20.45
C ALA A 12 30.69 -31.27 -19.02
N LEU A 13 31.01 -30.19 -18.29
CA LEU A 13 31.61 -28.90 -18.64
C LEU A 13 32.73 -28.54 -17.64
N LEU A 14 33.81 -27.90 -18.12
CA LEU A 14 34.84 -27.29 -17.26
C LEU A 14 34.58 -25.81 -16.95
N ASP A 15 33.60 -25.19 -17.61
CA ASP A 15 33.21 -23.78 -17.48
C ASP A 15 31.70 -23.66 -17.26
N CYS A 16 31.25 -22.49 -16.79
CA CYS A 16 29.83 -22.16 -16.62
C CYS A 16 29.05 -22.42 -17.94
N PRO A 17 27.86 -23.08 -17.89
CA PRO A 17 27.14 -23.42 -19.11
C PRO A 17 26.81 -22.20 -19.96
N SER A 18 26.84 -22.42 -21.27
CA SER A 18 26.72 -21.45 -22.37
C SER A 18 25.82 -20.26 -22.06
N GLN A 19 26.20 -19.08 -22.54
CA GLN A 19 25.59 -17.75 -22.26
C GLN A 19 24.05 -17.66 -22.29
N GLU A 20 23.36 -18.59 -22.97
CA GLU A 20 21.90 -18.69 -23.06
C GLU A 20 21.23 -19.58 -21.98
N PHE A 21 21.99 -20.27 -21.12
CA PHE A 21 21.42 -21.13 -20.08
C PHE A 21 20.82 -20.28 -18.94
N LYS A 22 19.50 -20.38 -18.79
CA LYS A 22 18.67 -19.53 -17.93
C LYS A 22 19.17 -19.36 -16.49
N ASN A 23 19.83 -20.37 -15.92
CA ASN A 23 20.28 -20.34 -14.53
C ASN A 23 21.76 -19.90 -14.37
N SER A 24 22.53 -19.75 -15.46
CA SER A 24 23.96 -19.37 -15.40
C SER A 24 24.21 -18.08 -14.59
N PRO A 25 23.42 -16.99 -14.73
CA PRO A 25 23.61 -15.78 -13.92
C PRO A 25 23.43 -16.03 -12.42
N THR A 26 22.43 -16.83 -12.04
CA THR A 26 22.16 -17.18 -10.63
C THR A 26 23.23 -18.11 -10.06
N SER A 27 23.65 -19.12 -10.82
CA SER A 27 24.71 -20.04 -10.41
C SER A 27 26.05 -19.33 -10.24
N PHE A 28 26.44 -18.49 -11.19
CA PHE A 28 27.67 -17.69 -11.11
C PHE A 28 27.63 -16.70 -9.94
N GLY A 29 26.55 -15.91 -9.84
CA GLY A 29 26.40 -14.93 -8.76
C GLY A 29 26.51 -15.56 -7.37
N ASN A 30 25.88 -16.72 -7.15
CA ASN A 30 25.92 -17.45 -5.88
C ASN A 30 27.29 -18.05 -5.54
N VAL A 31 28.12 -18.40 -6.54
CA VAL A 31 29.50 -18.89 -6.30
C VAL A 31 30.39 -17.72 -5.93
N LEU A 32 30.38 -16.66 -6.75
CA LEU A 32 31.18 -15.46 -6.51
C LEU A 32 30.81 -14.79 -5.17
N ALA A 33 29.53 -14.77 -4.78
CA ALA A 33 29.09 -14.23 -3.48
C ALA A 33 29.75 -14.93 -2.28
N LYS A 34 29.83 -16.26 -2.30
CA LYS A 34 30.44 -17.06 -1.21
C LYS A 34 31.94 -16.85 -1.10
N GLU A 35 32.61 -16.59 -2.21
CA GLU A 35 34.04 -16.31 -2.23
C GLU A 35 34.32 -14.87 -1.79
N LEU A 36 33.48 -13.92 -2.20
CA LEU A 36 33.56 -12.53 -1.74
C LEU A 36 33.20 -12.38 -0.26
N GLU A 37 32.33 -13.21 0.31
CA GLU A 37 32.10 -13.28 1.76
C GLU A 37 33.41 -13.56 2.53
N LEU A 38 34.29 -14.43 2.02
CA LEU A 38 35.59 -14.71 2.65
C LEU A 38 36.49 -13.47 2.63
N TRP A 39 36.57 -12.77 1.49
CA TRP A 39 37.36 -11.55 1.36
C TRP A 39 36.80 -10.39 2.22
N GLN A 40 35.48 -10.26 2.30
CA GLN A 40 34.80 -9.19 3.02
C GLN A 40 35.02 -9.26 4.54
N ASN A 41 35.18 -10.46 5.11
CA ASN A 41 35.48 -10.66 6.55
C ASN A 41 36.79 -10.01 7.01
N ASP A 42 37.74 -9.79 6.10
CA ASP A 42 39.03 -9.14 6.39
C ASP A 42 38.99 -7.61 6.12
N HIS A 43 37.85 -7.07 5.63
CA HIS A 43 37.73 -5.70 5.10
C HIS A 43 36.48 -4.95 5.61
N ASP A 44 36.15 -5.03 6.91
CA ASP A 44 34.99 -4.39 7.57
C ASP A 44 34.80 -2.87 7.26
N ALA A 45 35.88 -2.14 6.97
CA ALA A 45 35.85 -0.70 6.67
C ALA A 45 35.40 -0.35 5.23
N VAL A 46 34.97 -1.35 4.45
CA VAL A 46 34.69 -1.23 3.02
C VAL A 46 33.34 -1.89 2.70
N THR A 47 32.51 -1.20 1.94
CA THR A 47 31.25 -1.75 1.41
C THR A 47 31.48 -2.34 0.02
N LEU A 48 31.22 -3.64 -0.14
CA LEU A 48 31.15 -4.31 -1.44
C LEU A 48 29.70 -4.60 -1.81
N LEU A 49 29.32 -4.25 -3.03
CA LEU A 49 28.02 -4.58 -3.64
C LEU A 49 28.26 -5.43 -4.89
N GLN A 50 27.56 -6.57 -4.97
CA GLN A 50 27.61 -7.49 -6.10
C GLN A 50 26.22 -7.60 -6.76
N TYR A 51 26.20 -7.59 -8.09
CA TYR A 51 25.09 -8.10 -8.88
C TYR A 51 25.62 -8.98 -10.01
N VAL A 52 25.49 -10.31 -9.85
CA VAL A 52 26.03 -11.31 -10.78
C VAL A 52 27.54 -11.11 -11.01
N ASP A 53 27.95 -10.49 -12.12
CA ASP A 53 29.31 -10.17 -12.54
C ASP A 53 29.70 -8.70 -12.36
N ASP A 54 28.75 -7.81 -12.08
CA ASP A 54 29.01 -6.40 -11.75
C ASP A 54 29.35 -6.24 -10.26
N LEU A 55 30.52 -5.66 -9.97
CA LEU A 55 30.99 -5.33 -8.63
C LEU A 55 31.11 -3.81 -8.44
N LEU A 56 30.75 -3.32 -7.26
CA LEU A 56 30.95 -1.95 -6.82
C LEU A 56 31.54 -1.93 -5.42
N ILE A 57 32.70 -1.32 -5.27
CA ILE A 57 33.43 -1.14 -4.01
C ILE A 57 33.37 0.32 -3.57
N GLY A 58 33.20 0.58 -2.28
CA GLY A 58 33.17 1.93 -1.72
C GLY A 58 33.63 1.99 -0.27
N SER A 59 34.30 3.07 0.10
CA SER A 59 34.72 3.38 1.48
C SER A 59 34.70 4.90 1.69
N ASP A 60 34.77 5.34 2.94
CA ASP A 60 34.77 6.77 3.33
C ASP A 60 36.11 7.47 3.04
N SER A 61 37.20 6.71 2.90
CA SER A 61 38.53 7.19 2.50
C SER A 61 38.90 6.71 1.08
N TYR A 62 39.60 7.57 0.34
CA TYR A 62 40.14 7.21 -0.98
C TYR A 62 41.28 6.19 -0.85
N GLU A 63 42.16 6.35 0.15
CA GLU A 63 43.24 5.41 0.44
C GLU A 63 42.70 4.01 0.75
N ALA A 64 41.72 3.91 1.67
CA ALA A 64 41.08 2.64 2.02
C ALA A 64 40.37 1.99 0.83
N CYS A 65 39.69 2.78 -0.01
CA CYS A 65 39.06 2.29 -1.23
C CYS A 65 40.09 1.77 -2.25
N LEU A 66 41.23 2.45 -2.40
CA LEU A 66 42.31 2.06 -3.30
C LEU A 66 43.01 0.77 -2.83
N GLU A 67 43.38 0.67 -1.55
CA GLU A 67 43.97 -0.54 -0.97
C GLU A 67 43.04 -1.74 -1.09
N ALA A 68 41.76 -1.56 -0.78
CA ALA A 68 40.76 -2.61 -0.92
C ALA A 68 40.49 -2.99 -2.39
N THR A 69 40.56 -2.03 -3.33
CA THR A 69 40.47 -2.33 -4.77
C THR A 69 41.66 -3.19 -5.23
N ILE A 70 42.88 -2.89 -4.78
CA ILE A 70 44.08 -3.69 -5.09
C ILE A 70 43.96 -5.10 -4.47
N SER A 71 43.54 -5.18 -3.20
CA SER A 71 43.27 -6.43 -2.49
C SER A 71 42.25 -7.30 -3.24
N LEU A 72 41.11 -6.73 -3.63
CA LEU A 72 40.05 -7.41 -4.35
C LEU A 72 40.50 -7.89 -5.73
N LEU A 73 41.26 -7.09 -6.48
CA LEU A 73 41.78 -7.50 -7.80
C LEU A 73 42.76 -8.68 -7.69
N ASN A 74 43.62 -8.69 -6.67
CA ASN A 74 44.52 -9.82 -6.41
C ASN A 74 43.73 -11.08 -6.00
N PHE A 75 42.73 -10.94 -5.12
CA PHE A 75 41.85 -12.03 -4.72
C PHE A 75 41.12 -12.66 -5.92
N LEU A 76 40.53 -11.82 -6.79
CA LEU A 76 39.82 -12.26 -7.98
C LEU A 76 40.75 -12.97 -8.99
N ASP A 77 41.99 -12.51 -9.19
CA ASP A 77 42.95 -13.18 -10.07
C ASP A 77 43.41 -14.54 -9.51
N LEU A 78 43.66 -14.63 -8.20
CA LEU A 78 44.00 -15.88 -7.51
C LEU A 78 42.86 -16.92 -7.56
N ALA A 79 41.61 -16.47 -7.49
CA ALA A 79 40.43 -17.32 -7.67
C ALA A 79 40.11 -17.63 -9.15
N GLY A 80 40.87 -17.08 -10.11
CA GLY A 80 40.76 -17.37 -11.54
C GLY A 80 39.78 -16.48 -12.31
N TYR A 81 39.14 -15.48 -11.68
CA TYR A 81 38.29 -14.51 -12.37
C TYR A 81 39.11 -13.52 -13.20
N ARG A 82 38.43 -12.81 -14.11
CA ARG A 82 39.06 -11.83 -15.01
C ARG A 82 38.25 -10.54 -15.04
N VAL A 83 38.86 -9.43 -14.59
CA VAL A 83 38.22 -8.10 -14.58
C VAL A 83 38.54 -7.34 -15.86
N SER A 84 37.51 -6.74 -16.47
CA SER A 84 37.67 -6.00 -17.73
C SER A 84 38.30 -4.62 -17.51
N LYS A 85 39.61 -4.49 -17.71
CA LYS A 85 40.35 -3.21 -17.60
C LYS A 85 39.73 -2.06 -18.42
N LYS A 86 39.04 -2.34 -19.53
CA LYS A 86 38.35 -1.34 -20.36
C LYS A 86 37.02 -0.83 -19.74
N LYS A 87 36.38 -1.64 -18.87
CA LYS A 87 35.11 -1.29 -18.20
C LYS A 87 35.30 -0.88 -16.73
N ALA A 88 36.46 -1.17 -16.14
CA ALA A 88 36.77 -0.83 -14.77
C ALA A 88 36.77 0.71 -14.59
N GLN A 89 36.02 1.18 -13.59
CA GLN A 89 35.91 2.59 -13.23
C GLN A 89 36.74 2.83 -11.98
N THR A 90 38.01 3.21 -12.15
CA THR A 90 38.98 3.40 -11.05
C THR A 90 39.45 4.85 -10.92
N GLU A 91 38.82 5.80 -11.62
CA GLU A 91 39.19 7.21 -11.55
C GLU A 91 38.52 7.91 -10.34
N PRO A 92 39.22 8.81 -9.64
CA PRO A 92 38.75 9.40 -8.37
C PRO A 92 37.59 10.40 -8.51
N GLU A 93 37.11 10.70 -9.72
CA GLU A 93 36.14 11.78 -9.96
C GLU A 93 34.68 11.39 -9.73
N LYS A 94 34.31 11.21 -8.45
CA LYS A 94 32.99 11.52 -7.85
C LYS A 94 31.70 10.89 -8.42
N LYS A 95 31.72 10.17 -9.55
CA LYS A 95 30.54 9.64 -10.24
C LYS A 95 30.84 8.27 -10.86
N VAL A 96 30.20 7.23 -10.34
CA VAL A 96 30.35 5.84 -10.83
C VAL A 96 29.03 5.37 -11.44
N GLN A 97 29.09 4.72 -12.60
CA GLN A 97 27.95 4.03 -13.20
C GLN A 97 27.91 2.56 -12.72
N HIS A 98 26.81 2.16 -12.08
CA HIS A 98 26.57 0.78 -11.64
C HIS A 98 25.09 0.43 -11.80
N MET A 99 24.77 -0.71 -12.42
CA MET A 99 23.39 -1.18 -12.66
C MET A 99 22.45 -0.15 -13.33
N GLY A 100 22.99 0.69 -14.21
CA GLY A 100 22.26 1.78 -14.88
C GLY A 100 21.82 2.90 -13.93
N PHE A 101 22.47 3.03 -12.78
CA PHE A 101 22.42 4.20 -11.92
C PHE A 101 23.75 4.94 -11.96
N GLU A 102 23.67 6.25 -11.78
CA GLU A 102 24.81 7.14 -11.55
C GLU A 102 24.87 7.44 -10.06
N ILE A 103 25.97 7.06 -9.42
CA ILE A 103 26.17 7.18 -7.98
C ILE A 103 27.23 8.25 -7.73
N THR A 104 26.88 9.26 -6.96
CA THR A 104 27.80 10.32 -6.51
C THR A 104 27.79 10.40 -4.98
N LYS A 105 28.61 11.27 -4.38
CA LYS A 105 28.71 11.40 -2.91
C LYS A 105 27.35 11.74 -2.28
N GLY A 106 26.71 10.74 -1.68
CA GLY A 106 25.42 10.86 -1.00
C GLY A 106 24.20 10.95 -1.92
N GLN A 107 24.33 10.74 -3.24
CA GLN A 107 23.22 10.83 -4.19
C GLN A 107 23.25 9.67 -5.20
N LYS A 108 22.07 9.34 -5.73
CA LYS A 108 21.87 8.26 -6.70
C LYS A 108 20.81 8.69 -7.72
N GLU A 109 21.19 8.69 -9.00
CA GLU A 109 20.30 9.01 -10.11
C GLU A 109 20.21 7.84 -11.11
N LEU A 110 19.18 7.83 -11.95
CA LEU A 110 19.13 6.93 -13.12
C LEU A 110 20.08 7.43 -14.20
N SER A 111 20.87 6.55 -14.82
CA SER A 111 21.82 6.94 -15.87
C SER A 111 21.12 7.44 -17.13
N THR A 112 21.81 8.27 -17.92
CA THR A 112 21.32 8.79 -19.20
C THR A 112 20.99 7.65 -20.17
N GLU A 113 21.82 6.62 -20.25
CA GLU A 113 21.60 5.46 -21.12
C GLU A 113 20.37 4.66 -20.69
N ARG A 114 20.12 4.53 -19.37
CA ARG A 114 18.92 3.86 -18.85
C ARG A 114 17.65 4.70 -19.09
N LYS A 115 17.73 6.03 -18.93
CA LYS A 115 16.67 6.97 -19.29
C LYS A 115 16.35 6.86 -20.80
N GLU A 116 17.36 6.92 -21.66
CA GLU A 116 17.22 6.77 -23.11
C GLU A 116 16.68 5.41 -23.53
N ALA A 117 17.14 4.32 -22.92
CA ALA A 117 16.66 2.97 -23.21
C ALA A 117 15.16 2.86 -22.96
N ILE A 118 14.67 3.40 -21.83
CA ILE A 118 13.23 3.46 -21.51
C ILE A 118 12.49 4.33 -22.54
N CYS A 119 13.01 5.51 -22.88
CA CYS A 119 12.41 6.41 -23.88
C CYS A 119 12.41 5.84 -25.32
N ARG A 120 13.32 4.92 -25.64
CA ARG A 120 13.42 4.24 -26.94
C ARG A 120 12.55 2.97 -27.04
N ILE A 121 11.88 2.54 -25.97
CA ILE A 121 10.92 1.42 -26.04
C ILE A 121 9.78 1.84 -26.97
N ALA A 122 9.68 1.18 -28.12
CA ALA A 122 8.58 1.40 -29.06
C ALA A 122 7.22 1.11 -28.39
N VAL A 123 6.20 1.90 -28.72
CA VAL A 123 4.86 1.74 -28.16
C VAL A 123 4.36 0.31 -28.43
N PRO A 124 4.05 -0.51 -27.40
CA PRO A 124 3.69 -1.90 -27.61
C PRO A 124 2.37 -2.04 -28.37
N THR A 125 2.35 -2.84 -29.44
CA THR A 125 1.19 -3.01 -30.33
C THR A 125 0.49 -4.38 -30.20
N SER A 126 0.88 -5.23 -29.23
CA SER A 126 0.24 -6.54 -29.08
C SER A 126 0.23 -7.11 -27.64
N LYS A 127 -0.77 -7.96 -27.37
CA LYS A 127 -1.07 -8.51 -26.03
C LYS A 127 0.00 -9.41 -25.41
N LYS A 128 0.97 -9.92 -26.17
CA LYS A 128 2.04 -10.79 -25.63
C LYS A 128 3.06 -10.05 -24.75
N GLN A 129 3.07 -8.71 -24.76
CA GLN A 129 4.05 -7.89 -24.03
C GLN A 129 3.50 -7.19 -22.77
N GLY A 130 2.26 -7.48 -22.36
CA GLY A 130 1.62 -6.84 -21.20
C GLY A 130 1.08 -5.45 -21.57
N VAL A 131 -0.25 -5.28 -21.51
CA VAL A 131 -0.92 -4.12 -22.11
C VAL A 131 -1.20 -3.02 -21.09
N LEU A 132 -0.66 -1.84 -21.39
CA LEU A 132 -1.31 -0.55 -21.20
C LEU A 132 -1.07 0.23 -22.50
N GLU A 133 -2.04 0.19 -23.42
CA GLU A 133 -1.97 1.00 -24.64
C GLU A 133 -2.01 2.49 -24.27
N TRP A 134 -1.05 3.29 -24.75
CA TRP A 134 -1.02 4.73 -24.52
C TRP A 134 -1.60 5.49 -25.73
N THR A 135 -2.82 5.11 -26.13
CA THR A 135 -3.56 5.78 -27.20
C THR A 135 -3.80 7.27 -26.86
N PRO A 136 -4.23 8.12 -27.81
CA PRO A 136 -4.69 9.48 -27.49
C PRO A 136 -5.80 9.47 -26.42
N GLU A 137 -6.68 8.47 -26.43
CA GLU A 137 -7.73 8.29 -25.42
C GLU A 137 -7.16 7.88 -24.07
N CYS A 138 -6.15 7.00 -24.01
CA CYS A 138 -5.48 6.62 -22.77
C CYS A 138 -4.57 7.72 -22.22
N ARG A 139 -3.97 8.55 -23.08
CA ARG A 139 -3.33 9.82 -22.69
C ARG A 139 -4.32 10.77 -22.07
N LYS A 140 -5.41 11.06 -22.78
CA LYS A 140 -6.49 11.91 -22.27
C LYS A 140 -7.07 11.36 -20.97
N SER A 141 -7.24 10.05 -20.87
CA SER A 141 -7.71 9.37 -19.65
C SER A 141 -6.68 9.44 -18.52
N PHE A 142 -5.38 9.30 -18.81
CA PHE A 142 -4.32 9.43 -17.81
C PHE A 142 -4.14 10.87 -17.35
N ASP A 143 -4.16 11.85 -18.26
CA ASP A 143 -4.13 13.27 -17.93
C ASP A 143 -5.41 13.68 -17.20
N GLU A 144 -6.57 13.07 -17.52
CA GLU A 144 -7.82 13.25 -16.76
C GLU A 144 -7.77 12.57 -15.40
N ILE A 145 -7.16 11.38 -15.25
CA ILE A 145 -6.92 10.70 -13.97
C ILE A 145 -5.93 11.50 -13.13
N LYS A 146 -4.83 11.97 -13.72
CA LYS A 146 -3.82 12.83 -13.10
C LYS A 146 -4.43 14.15 -12.66
N ARG A 147 -5.23 14.79 -13.52
CA ARG A 147 -5.99 15.99 -13.19
C ARG A 147 -6.99 15.71 -12.07
N LYS A 148 -7.77 14.62 -12.14
CA LYS A 148 -8.71 14.19 -11.09
C LYS A 148 -8.02 13.76 -9.79
N LEU A 149 -6.75 13.37 -9.81
CA LEU A 149 -5.92 13.07 -8.64
C LEU A 149 -5.33 14.34 -8.01
N ILE A 150 -4.97 15.34 -8.84
CA ILE A 150 -4.51 16.66 -8.39
C ILE A 150 -5.68 17.50 -7.87
N GLU A 151 -6.84 17.41 -8.52
CA GLU A 151 -8.13 17.98 -8.11
C GLU A 151 -8.89 17.09 -7.11
N ALA A 152 -8.35 15.93 -6.73
CA ALA A 152 -9.03 15.04 -5.79
C ALA A 152 -9.17 15.76 -4.44
N PRO A 153 -10.36 15.75 -3.82
CA PRO A 153 -10.43 16.07 -2.39
C PRO A 153 -9.52 15.10 -1.63
N ALA A 154 -8.94 15.59 -0.52
CA ALA A 154 -8.04 14.80 0.32
C ALA A 154 -8.63 13.40 0.60
N PRO A 155 -7.79 12.34 0.59
CA PRO A 155 -8.26 10.96 0.71
C PRO A 155 -9.19 10.80 1.91
N GLY A 156 -10.33 10.14 1.70
CA GLY A 156 -11.30 9.93 2.77
C GLY A 156 -10.60 9.27 3.97
N LYS A 157 -11.00 9.61 5.20
CA LYS A 157 -10.26 9.27 6.43
C LYS A 157 -9.81 7.80 6.53
N LYS A 158 -10.58 6.88 5.93
CA LYS A 158 -10.28 5.45 5.81
C LYS A 158 -9.11 5.14 4.88
N GLN A 159 -9.08 5.81 3.72
CA GLN A 159 -7.99 5.75 2.74
C GLN A 159 -6.70 6.34 3.31
N ALA A 160 -6.79 7.44 4.09
CA ALA A 160 -5.64 8.00 4.79
C ALA A 160 -4.97 6.97 5.71
N VAL A 161 -5.73 6.34 6.63
CA VAL A 161 -5.21 5.26 7.51
C VAL A 161 -4.57 4.12 6.71
N ALA A 162 -5.25 3.62 5.67
CA ALA A 162 -4.76 2.51 4.87
C ALA A 162 -3.50 2.85 4.06
N ALA A 163 -3.45 4.06 3.47
CA ALA A 163 -2.30 4.54 2.72
C ALA A 163 -1.09 4.75 3.65
N THR A 164 -1.28 5.38 4.80
CA THR A 164 -0.20 5.58 5.80
C THR A 164 0.36 4.25 6.27
N ALA A 165 -0.48 3.27 6.65
CA ALA A 165 -0.01 1.95 7.06
C ALA A 165 0.77 1.23 5.94
N THR A 166 0.28 1.27 4.70
CA THR A 166 0.96 0.65 3.55
C THR A 166 2.32 1.30 3.26
N LEU A 167 2.39 2.64 3.32
CA LEU A 167 3.64 3.36 3.09
C LEU A 167 4.67 3.11 4.18
N ILE A 168 4.25 2.92 5.44
CA ILE A 168 5.15 2.54 6.55
C ILE A 168 5.72 1.14 6.32
N GLU A 169 4.88 0.16 5.95
CA GLU A 169 5.33 -1.22 5.66
C GLU A 169 6.38 -1.28 4.55
N GLU A 170 6.22 -0.46 3.50
CA GLU A 170 7.23 -0.32 2.45
C GLU A 170 8.48 0.45 2.93
N SER A 171 8.31 1.51 3.72
CA SER A 171 9.42 2.34 4.22
C SER A 171 10.37 1.57 5.15
N TRP A 172 9.85 0.64 5.97
CA TRP A 172 10.67 -0.19 6.85
C TRP A 172 11.75 -1.01 6.10
N LYS A 173 11.49 -1.36 4.83
CA LYS A 173 12.48 -2.05 3.97
C LYS A 173 13.71 -1.19 3.68
N SER A 174 13.56 0.13 3.70
CA SER A 174 14.64 1.10 3.47
C SER A 174 15.22 1.68 4.75
N THR A 175 14.42 1.88 5.80
CA THR A 175 14.92 2.42 7.07
C THR A 175 15.60 1.38 7.95
N LEU A 176 15.44 0.08 7.66
CA LEU A 176 15.87 -1.03 8.52
C LEU A 176 15.33 -0.90 9.96
N GLY A 177 14.22 -0.18 10.09
CA GLY A 177 13.60 0.20 11.36
C GLY A 177 14.41 1.21 12.19
N GLN A 178 15.06 2.18 11.55
CA GLN A 178 15.23 3.49 12.19
C GLN A 178 13.85 4.13 12.46
N LEU A 179 13.80 5.07 13.41
CA LEU A 179 12.61 5.84 13.75
C LEU A 179 12.04 6.54 12.50
N ILE A 180 10.74 6.41 12.27
CA ILE A 180 10.02 7.07 11.18
C ILE A 180 9.06 8.12 11.74
N THR A 181 9.27 9.38 11.37
CA THR A 181 8.25 10.44 11.56
C THR A 181 7.38 10.53 10.31
N VAL A 182 6.08 10.30 10.45
CA VAL A 182 5.11 10.31 9.35
C VAL A 182 4.25 11.55 9.45
N PHE A 183 4.33 12.42 8.45
CA PHE A 183 3.48 13.60 8.36
C PHE A 183 2.17 13.29 7.64
N VAL A 184 1.03 13.54 8.29
CA VAL A 184 -0.31 13.20 7.80
C VAL A 184 -1.29 14.37 7.94
N PRO A 185 -2.21 14.58 6.98
CA PRO A 185 -3.24 15.61 7.08
C PRO A 185 -4.44 15.24 7.96
N HIS A 186 -4.44 14.02 8.51
CA HIS A 186 -5.50 13.51 9.38
C HIS A 186 -4.85 12.89 10.62
N ALA A 187 -5.51 12.96 11.78
CA ALA A 187 -5.08 12.30 13.02
C ALA A 187 -5.32 10.78 12.95
N VAL A 188 -4.60 10.09 12.05
CA VAL A 188 -4.84 8.68 11.68
C VAL A 188 -4.80 7.74 12.89
N SER A 189 -3.88 7.96 13.81
CA SER A 189 -3.68 7.19 15.04
C SER A 189 -4.91 7.29 15.95
N SER A 190 -5.25 8.51 16.38
CA SER A 190 -6.42 8.77 17.23
C SER A 190 -7.75 8.40 16.56
N LEU A 191 -7.86 8.52 15.24
CA LEU A 191 -9.04 8.07 14.48
C LEU A 191 -9.18 6.54 14.52
N LEU A 192 -8.06 5.81 14.38
CA LEU A 192 -8.02 4.37 14.35
C LEU A 192 -8.36 3.78 15.73
N GLU A 193 -7.82 4.34 16.81
CA GLU A 193 -8.18 3.99 18.20
C GLU A 193 -9.67 4.25 18.48
N ASN A 194 -10.09 5.51 18.37
CA ASN A 194 -11.39 5.93 18.89
C ASN A 194 -12.56 5.46 18.03
N LYS A 195 -12.37 5.33 16.71
CA LYS A 195 -13.48 5.11 15.77
C LYS A 195 -13.23 3.99 14.75
N GLY A 196 -12.04 3.38 14.69
CA GLY A 196 -11.70 2.37 13.66
C GLY A 196 -12.66 1.16 13.62
N HIS A 197 -13.16 0.73 14.78
CA HIS A 197 -14.12 -0.37 14.89
C HIS A 197 -15.48 -0.13 14.22
N HIS A 198 -15.86 1.13 13.95
CA HIS A 198 -17.13 1.45 13.28
C HIS A 198 -17.10 1.20 11.76
N TRP A 199 -15.92 1.14 11.14
CA TRP A 199 -15.79 1.14 9.67
C TRP A 199 -14.61 0.33 9.11
N ILE A 200 -13.82 -0.32 9.96
CA ILE A 200 -12.78 -1.28 9.58
C ILE A 200 -13.16 -2.67 10.11
N SER A 201 -13.09 -3.69 9.25
CA SER A 201 -13.21 -5.10 9.65
C SER A 201 -12.14 -5.47 10.70
N PRO A 202 -12.44 -6.27 11.74
CA PRO A 202 -11.49 -6.59 12.83
C PRO A 202 -10.09 -7.00 12.38
N SER A 203 -9.96 -7.85 11.35
CA SER A 203 -8.65 -8.30 10.83
C SER A 203 -7.81 -7.17 10.24
N ARG A 204 -8.43 -6.17 9.61
CA ARG A 204 -7.74 -4.98 9.07
C ARG A 204 -7.46 -3.96 10.18
N LEU A 205 -8.35 -3.85 11.17
CA LEU A 205 -8.17 -2.99 12.34
C LEU A 205 -6.93 -3.42 13.11
N ALA A 206 -6.84 -4.71 13.46
CA ALA A 206 -5.66 -5.29 14.11
C ALA A 206 -4.38 -5.11 13.27
N LYS A 207 -4.44 -5.32 11.95
CA LYS A 207 -3.28 -5.06 11.06
C LYS A 207 -2.81 -3.60 11.16
N TYR A 208 -3.71 -2.63 11.04
CA TYR A 208 -3.32 -1.22 11.06
C TYR A 208 -2.90 -0.75 12.45
N GLN A 209 -3.50 -1.29 13.53
CA GLN A 209 -3.08 -1.02 14.91
C GLN A 209 -1.65 -1.49 15.15
N ALA A 210 -1.28 -2.69 14.68
CA ALA A 210 0.08 -3.21 14.78
C ALA A 210 1.13 -2.35 14.04
N VAL A 211 0.74 -1.58 13.02
CA VAL A 211 1.64 -0.70 12.24
C VAL A 211 1.67 0.74 12.77
N LEU A 212 0.56 1.24 13.31
CA LEU A 212 0.37 2.66 13.64
C LEU A 212 0.34 2.99 15.14
N LEU A 213 0.13 2.00 16.01
CA LEU A 213 -0.31 2.21 17.40
C LEU A 213 0.36 1.28 18.43
N GLU A 214 1.48 0.62 18.09
CA GLU A 214 2.29 -0.29 18.92
C GLU A 214 1.83 -0.45 20.39
N GLN A 215 1.01 -1.49 20.66
CA GLN A 215 0.51 -1.74 22.03
C GLN A 215 1.58 -2.41 22.90
N ASP A 216 1.81 -1.87 24.10
CA ASP A 216 2.86 -2.29 25.05
C ASP A 216 2.64 -3.65 25.75
N ASP A 217 1.57 -4.40 25.41
CA ASP A 217 1.09 -5.51 26.24
C ASP A 217 1.78 -6.87 25.98
N VAL A 218 2.75 -7.15 26.84
CA VAL A 218 3.07 -8.47 27.44
C VAL A 218 3.39 -9.63 26.49
N THR A 219 4.66 -9.76 26.10
CA THR A 219 5.41 -11.03 26.23
C THR A 219 6.93 -10.79 26.24
N PRO A 220 7.70 -11.37 27.20
CA PRO A 220 9.14 -11.08 27.31
C PRO A 220 9.99 -12.04 26.46
N THR A 221 10.20 -11.74 25.18
CA THR A 221 11.17 -12.52 24.36
C THR A 221 11.93 -11.64 23.37
N ARG A 222 13.15 -11.22 23.75
CA ARG A 222 14.22 -10.53 22.96
C ARG A 222 13.86 -9.28 22.12
N GLN A 223 12.60 -8.93 21.92
CA GLN A 223 12.14 -7.81 21.09
C GLN A 223 11.92 -6.51 21.91
N LYS A 224 12.57 -6.36 23.08
CA LYS A 224 12.30 -5.29 24.06
C LYS A 224 13.13 -3.99 23.85
N LEU A 225 13.59 -3.76 22.63
CA LEU A 225 14.35 -2.57 22.20
C LEU A 225 13.68 -1.84 21.03
N LEU A 226 12.44 -2.21 20.67
CA LEU A 226 11.69 -1.67 19.54
C LEU A 226 10.56 -0.71 19.95
N ALA A 227 10.56 -0.21 21.18
CA ALA A 227 9.53 0.71 21.64
C ALA A 227 9.57 2.02 20.83
N GLN A 228 8.47 2.31 20.13
CA GLN A 228 8.17 3.56 19.44
C GLN A 228 9.04 3.83 18.20
N ARG A 229 8.90 2.98 17.18
CA ARG A 229 9.54 3.17 15.85
C ARG A 229 8.79 4.10 14.90
N VAL A 230 7.55 4.48 15.20
CA VAL A 230 6.70 5.34 14.34
C VAL A 230 6.10 6.48 15.16
N VAL A 231 6.26 7.71 14.67
CA VAL A 231 5.63 8.91 15.25
C VAL A 231 4.80 9.60 14.17
N THR A 232 3.50 9.75 14.40
CA THR A 232 2.61 10.48 13.48
C THR A 232 2.51 11.95 13.86
N SER A 233 2.87 12.84 12.96
CA SER A 233 2.75 14.30 13.11
C SER A 233 1.68 14.85 12.17
N LEU A 234 0.86 15.79 12.65
CA LEU A 234 -0.13 16.47 11.83
C LEU A 234 0.54 17.51 10.93
N THR A 235 0.09 17.62 9.68
CA THR A 235 0.45 18.70 8.76
C THR A 235 -0.78 19.21 8.03
N SER A 236 -0.94 20.53 7.88
CA SER A 236 -2.07 21.10 7.14
C SER A 236 -1.83 21.17 5.63
N ALA A 237 -0.59 21.05 5.15
CA ALA A 237 -0.27 21.16 3.73
C ALA A 237 0.98 20.38 3.28
N LEU A 238 0.84 19.66 2.16
CA LEU A 238 1.93 19.10 1.36
C LEU A 238 1.90 19.73 -0.03
N ASN A 239 3.07 19.95 -0.62
CA ASN A 239 3.18 20.38 -2.01
C ASN A 239 2.73 19.24 -2.95
N PRO A 240 1.75 19.45 -3.86
CA PRO A 240 1.19 18.37 -4.67
C PRO A 240 2.14 17.82 -5.75
N VAL A 241 3.28 18.48 -5.99
CA VAL A 241 4.30 18.05 -6.97
C VAL A 241 5.51 17.41 -6.29
N THR A 242 6.01 18.00 -5.20
CA THR A 242 7.21 17.50 -4.50
C THR A 242 6.90 16.61 -3.29
N LEU A 243 5.65 16.60 -2.82
CA LEU A 243 5.20 15.94 -1.59
C LEU A 243 5.95 16.37 -0.31
N LEU A 244 6.63 17.51 -0.36
CA LEU A 244 7.30 18.13 0.79
C LEU A 244 6.32 18.99 1.59
N LEU A 245 6.62 19.18 2.88
CA LEU A 245 5.88 20.07 3.78
C LEU A 245 5.90 21.52 3.26
N ILE A 246 4.75 22.19 3.33
CA ILE A 246 4.66 23.64 3.12
C ILE A 246 4.67 24.31 4.49
N SER A 247 5.54 25.31 4.67
CA SER A 247 5.79 25.96 5.98
C SER A 247 4.65 26.86 6.48
N GLU A 248 3.57 27.01 5.73
CA GLU A 248 2.43 27.84 6.13
C GLU A 248 1.57 27.09 7.14
N SER A 249 1.50 27.63 8.35
CA SER A 249 0.68 27.15 9.46
C SER A 249 -0.81 27.44 9.24
N GLY A 250 -1.38 26.87 8.19
CA GLY A 250 -2.82 26.85 7.98
C GLY A 250 -3.51 26.04 9.08
N GLU A 251 -4.70 26.48 9.49
CA GLU A 251 -5.59 25.66 10.33
C GLU A 251 -5.83 24.30 9.67
N LEU A 252 -6.00 23.26 10.48
CA LEU A 252 -6.42 21.95 9.98
C LEU A 252 -7.76 22.11 9.29
N HIS A 253 -7.80 21.91 7.96
CA HIS A 253 -8.99 22.12 7.13
C HIS A 253 -10.25 21.38 7.64
N HIS A 254 -10.08 20.33 8.45
CA HIS A 254 -11.14 19.71 9.22
C HIS A 254 -10.55 18.89 10.38
N ASP A 255 -11.26 18.83 11.51
CA ASP A 255 -11.01 17.78 12.49
C ASP A 255 -11.70 16.48 12.07
N CYS A 256 -10.91 15.40 12.03
CA CYS A 256 -11.38 14.08 11.67
C CYS A 256 -12.29 13.45 12.72
N LEU A 257 -12.14 13.80 14.01
CA LEU A 257 -12.91 13.19 15.09
C LEU A 257 -14.35 13.73 15.11
N THR A 258 -14.54 15.04 15.26
CA THR A 258 -15.86 15.72 15.22
C THR A 258 -16.68 15.38 13.98
N THR A 259 -16.08 15.43 12.78
CA THR A 259 -16.79 15.03 11.55
C THR A 259 -17.16 13.54 11.53
N THR A 260 -16.46 12.67 12.27
CA THR A 260 -16.86 11.25 12.40
C THR A 260 -18.02 11.12 13.38
N GLU A 261 -18.01 11.87 14.48
CA GLU A 261 -19.13 11.87 15.44
C GLU A 261 -20.43 12.37 14.81
N GLN A 262 -20.38 13.39 13.95
CA GLN A 262 -21.55 13.85 13.20
C GLN A 262 -22.12 12.78 12.24
N VAL A 263 -21.27 11.96 11.61
CA VAL A 263 -21.69 10.96 10.62
C VAL A 263 -22.25 9.69 11.27
N TYR A 264 -21.77 9.30 12.45
CA TYR A 264 -22.23 8.11 13.18
C TYR A 264 -23.05 8.45 14.43
N SER A 265 -23.50 9.70 14.58
CA SER A 265 -24.36 10.14 15.70
C SER A 265 -25.70 9.40 15.70
N ASN A 266 -26.07 8.86 16.86
CA ASN A 266 -27.42 8.36 17.14
C ASN A 266 -28.33 9.44 17.79
N LYS A 267 -27.84 10.69 17.94
CA LYS A 267 -28.61 11.81 18.49
C LYS A 267 -29.52 12.41 17.40
N PRO A 268 -30.83 12.60 17.66
CA PRO A 268 -31.73 13.26 16.74
C PRO A 268 -31.25 14.67 16.36
N LEU A 269 -31.44 15.05 15.10
CA LEU A 269 -31.16 16.40 14.62
C LEU A 269 -32.12 17.41 15.27
N PRO A 270 -31.64 18.52 15.86
CA PRO A 270 -32.49 19.49 16.55
C PRO A 270 -33.35 20.35 15.61
N ASN A 271 -33.07 20.31 14.30
CA ASN A 271 -33.72 21.10 13.26
C ASN A 271 -34.20 20.23 12.09
N ALA A 272 -34.66 19.01 12.38
CA ALA A 272 -35.29 18.13 11.39
C ALA A 272 -36.61 18.74 10.88
N GLU A 273 -36.84 18.62 9.57
CA GLU A 273 -38.07 19.02 8.88
C GLU A 273 -39.14 17.92 8.95
N LEU A 274 -38.73 16.67 9.16
CA LEU A 274 -39.61 15.53 9.39
C LEU A 274 -39.09 14.63 10.51
N GLU A 275 -40.04 14.05 11.24
CA GLU A 275 -39.83 12.86 12.06
C GLU A 275 -40.66 11.71 11.48
N LEU A 276 -39.97 10.64 11.09
CA LEU A 276 -40.56 9.43 10.52
C LEU A 276 -40.34 8.24 11.45
N PHE A 277 -41.32 7.36 11.52
CA PHE A 277 -41.27 6.08 12.23
C PHE A 277 -41.51 4.97 11.21
N THR A 278 -40.70 3.92 11.25
CA THR A 278 -40.72 2.81 10.28
C THR A 278 -40.83 1.47 10.99
N ASP A 279 -41.73 0.62 10.50
CA ASP A 279 -41.97 -0.75 10.94
C ASP A 279 -42.16 -1.65 9.70
N GLY A 280 -41.59 -2.85 9.74
CA GLY A 280 -41.66 -3.86 8.70
C GLY A 280 -41.99 -5.26 9.25
N SER A 281 -43.26 -5.65 9.18
CA SER A 281 -43.74 -6.92 9.73
C SER A 281 -43.84 -8.04 8.69
N SER A 282 -43.65 -9.29 9.14
CA SER A 282 -43.96 -10.50 8.38
C SER A 282 -44.44 -11.61 9.31
N PHE A 283 -45.62 -12.15 9.05
CA PHE A 283 -46.28 -13.17 9.87
C PHE A 283 -47.10 -14.14 9.02
N MET A 284 -47.44 -15.30 9.60
CA MET A 284 -48.28 -16.29 8.95
C MET A 284 -49.75 -16.12 9.39
N LEU A 285 -50.67 -15.99 8.43
CA LEU A 285 -52.10 -15.90 8.66
C LEU A 285 -52.82 -16.85 7.70
N GLU A 286 -53.70 -17.72 8.22
CA GLU A 286 -54.47 -18.70 7.42
C GLU A 286 -53.58 -19.59 6.52
N GLY A 287 -52.42 -19.99 7.04
CA GLY A 287 -51.44 -20.82 6.31
C GLY A 287 -50.69 -20.09 5.18
N ARG A 288 -50.83 -18.76 5.06
CA ARG A 288 -50.09 -17.94 4.09
C ARG A 288 -49.25 -16.90 4.82
N TRP A 289 -48.01 -16.75 4.37
CA TRP A 289 -47.14 -15.65 4.81
C TRP A 289 -47.66 -14.32 4.24
N LYS A 290 -47.87 -13.35 5.13
CA LYS A 290 -48.21 -11.97 4.80
C LYS A 290 -47.11 -11.07 5.36
N ALA A 291 -46.61 -10.17 4.52
CA ALA A 291 -45.62 -9.18 4.89
C ALA A 291 -46.09 -7.79 4.48
N GLY A 292 -45.57 -6.76 5.12
CA GLY A 292 -45.90 -5.37 4.83
C GLY A 292 -44.96 -4.42 5.54
N TYR A 293 -45.02 -3.15 5.17
CA TYR A 293 -44.31 -2.08 5.86
C TYR A 293 -45.21 -0.87 6.08
N ALA A 294 -44.79 -0.02 7.02
CA ALA A 294 -45.37 1.31 7.22
C ALA A 294 -44.25 2.35 7.42
N VAL A 295 -44.48 3.54 6.88
CA VAL A 295 -43.74 4.77 7.16
C VAL A 295 -44.76 5.79 7.64
N VAL A 296 -44.65 6.23 8.88
CA VAL A 296 -45.62 7.10 9.55
C VAL A 296 -44.94 8.32 10.16
N THR A 297 -45.68 9.42 10.33
CA THR A 297 -45.34 10.47 11.29
C THR A 297 -46.10 10.22 12.59
N ARG A 298 -45.86 11.04 13.63
CA ARG A 298 -46.64 11.01 14.88
C ARG A 298 -48.16 11.16 14.69
N THR A 299 -48.63 11.67 13.55
CA THR A 299 -50.03 12.06 13.32
C THR A 299 -50.71 11.38 12.14
N ARG A 300 -49.96 10.76 11.21
CA ARG A 300 -50.53 10.08 10.04
C ARG A 300 -49.58 9.05 9.44
N ALA A 301 -50.14 8.03 8.80
CA ALA A 301 -49.37 7.21 7.86
C ALA A 301 -49.03 8.03 6.61
N LEU A 302 -47.77 7.98 6.16
CA LEU A 302 -47.35 8.54 4.87
C LEU A 302 -47.42 7.47 3.77
N GLU A 303 -46.99 6.25 4.10
CA GLU A 303 -47.09 5.10 3.21
C GLU A 303 -47.25 3.82 4.03
N SER A 304 -48.12 2.92 3.57
CA SER A 304 -48.11 1.53 4.03
C SER A 304 -48.57 0.63 2.87
N LYS A 305 -47.86 -0.47 2.65
CA LYS A 305 -48.12 -1.40 1.54
C LYS A 305 -47.79 -2.82 1.95
N SER A 306 -48.53 -3.77 1.39
CA SER A 306 -48.20 -5.20 1.47
C SER A 306 -46.97 -5.53 0.62
N LEU A 307 -46.18 -6.49 1.08
CA LEU A 307 -44.99 -7.01 0.42
C LEU A 307 -45.24 -8.45 -0.06
N PRO A 308 -44.43 -8.97 -1.02
CA PRO A 308 -44.54 -10.35 -1.48
C PRO A 308 -44.44 -11.35 -0.32
N SER A 309 -45.21 -12.44 -0.41
CA SER A 309 -45.36 -13.45 0.66
C SER A 309 -44.08 -14.22 1.02
N ASN A 310 -42.99 -14.05 0.28
CA ASN A 310 -41.66 -14.60 0.62
C ASN A 310 -40.74 -13.58 1.32
N THR A 311 -41.27 -12.45 1.81
CA THR A 311 -40.49 -11.42 2.49
C THR A 311 -40.39 -11.71 3.98
N SER A 312 -39.17 -11.83 4.51
CA SER A 312 -38.92 -11.95 5.96
C SER A 312 -39.14 -10.62 6.68
N ALA A 313 -39.38 -10.65 8.00
CA ALA A 313 -39.55 -9.43 8.81
C ALA A 313 -38.35 -8.48 8.64
N GLN A 314 -37.12 -8.96 8.86
CA GLN A 314 -35.87 -8.20 8.62
C GLN A 314 -35.79 -7.54 7.23
N LYS A 315 -36.32 -8.19 6.18
CA LYS A 315 -36.36 -7.60 4.83
C LYS A 315 -37.47 -6.56 4.71
N ALA A 316 -38.62 -6.76 5.35
CA ALA A 316 -39.68 -5.76 5.41
C ALA A 316 -39.21 -4.49 6.13
N GLU A 317 -38.43 -4.62 7.21
CA GLU A 317 -37.82 -3.51 7.95
C GLU A 317 -36.87 -2.68 7.08
N LEU A 318 -35.96 -3.34 6.37
CA LEU A 318 -35.06 -2.66 5.43
C LEU A 318 -35.85 -1.95 4.32
N VAL A 319 -36.94 -2.56 3.82
CA VAL A 319 -37.83 -1.90 2.84
C VAL A 319 -38.53 -0.69 3.44
N ALA A 320 -39.04 -0.77 4.68
CA ALA A 320 -39.64 0.36 5.39
C ALA A 320 -38.66 1.54 5.49
N LEU A 321 -37.41 1.25 5.86
CA LEU A 321 -36.34 2.24 6.00
C LEU A 321 -35.91 2.85 4.66
N THR A 322 -35.75 2.05 3.60
CA THR A 322 -35.49 2.56 2.23
C THR A 322 -36.61 3.50 1.78
N ARG A 323 -37.87 3.12 1.98
CA ARG A 323 -39.03 3.95 1.59
C ARG A 323 -39.12 5.25 2.40
N ALA A 324 -38.76 5.23 3.68
CA ALA A 324 -38.68 6.45 4.49
C ALA A 324 -37.58 7.40 3.98
N LEU A 325 -36.41 6.87 3.61
CA LEU A 325 -35.33 7.66 3.01
C LEU A 325 -35.79 8.30 1.68
N GLU A 326 -36.39 7.53 0.78
CA GLU A 326 -36.92 8.04 -0.50
C GLU A 326 -37.99 9.12 -0.32
N LEU A 327 -38.94 8.93 0.62
CA LEU A 327 -39.97 9.92 0.95
C LEU A 327 -39.41 11.20 1.60
N SER A 328 -38.20 11.14 2.16
CA SER A 328 -37.50 12.25 2.81
C SER A 328 -36.48 12.97 1.92
N GLN A 329 -36.34 12.58 0.65
CA GLN A 329 -35.31 13.09 -0.25
C GLN A 329 -35.24 14.62 -0.28
N GLY A 330 -34.03 15.16 -0.04
CA GLY A 330 -33.76 16.60 -0.04
C GLY A 330 -34.09 17.35 1.26
N LYS A 331 -34.52 16.67 2.33
CA LYS A 331 -34.91 17.27 3.62
C LYS A 331 -34.05 16.75 4.77
N ARG A 332 -33.92 17.53 5.84
CA ARG A 332 -33.38 17.02 7.11
C ARG A 332 -34.44 16.18 7.83
N VAL A 333 -34.15 14.92 8.13
CA VAL A 333 -35.10 13.98 8.72
C VAL A 333 -34.50 13.23 9.90
N ASN A 334 -35.31 13.00 10.94
CA ASN A 334 -35.05 11.98 11.95
C ASN A 334 -35.91 10.75 11.62
N ILE A 335 -35.28 9.60 11.40
CA ILE A 335 -35.99 8.33 11.16
C ILE A 335 -35.78 7.42 12.36
N TYR A 336 -36.88 6.96 12.95
CA TYR A 336 -36.93 6.04 14.07
C TYR A 336 -37.37 4.66 13.59
N THR A 337 -36.61 3.63 13.94
CA THR A 337 -36.96 2.22 13.74
C THR A 337 -36.81 1.49 15.07
N ASP A 338 -37.70 0.55 15.34
CA ASP A 338 -37.63 -0.42 16.42
C ASP A 338 -36.80 -1.66 16.06
N SER A 339 -36.41 -1.79 14.78
CA SER A 339 -35.56 -2.87 14.28
C SER A 339 -34.08 -2.60 14.54
N GLU A 340 -33.52 -3.23 15.59
CA GLU A 340 -32.07 -3.25 15.87
C GLU A 340 -31.27 -3.73 14.65
N TYR A 341 -31.82 -4.67 13.87
CA TYR A 341 -31.21 -5.15 12.63
C TYR A 341 -31.10 -4.04 11.57
N ALA A 342 -32.18 -3.31 11.29
CA ALA A 342 -32.16 -2.23 10.31
C ALA A 342 -31.24 -1.08 10.75
N PHE A 343 -31.28 -0.73 12.04
CA PHE A 343 -30.36 0.24 12.65
C PHE A 343 -28.89 -0.19 12.47
N GLY A 344 -28.55 -1.41 12.87
CA GLY A 344 -27.20 -1.95 12.75
C GLY A 344 -26.70 -1.99 11.31
N VAL A 345 -27.55 -2.40 10.35
CA VAL A 345 -27.20 -2.40 8.92
C VAL A 345 -26.83 -1.00 8.44
N VAL A 346 -27.62 0.03 8.75
CA VAL A 346 -27.35 1.41 8.31
C VAL A 346 -26.12 2.00 9.02
N HIS A 347 -25.99 1.85 10.34
CA HIS A 347 -24.86 2.42 11.07
C HIS A 347 -23.51 1.73 10.77
N THR A 348 -23.51 0.43 10.43
CA THR A 348 -22.29 -0.29 10.03
C THR A 348 -21.95 -0.14 8.54
N HIS A 349 -22.94 -0.14 7.64
CA HIS A 349 -22.71 -0.21 6.19
C HIS A 349 -23.09 1.06 5.41
N GLY A 350 -23.98 1.91 5.92
CA GLY A 350 -24.47 3.09 5.21
C GLY A 350 -23.38 4.08 4.82
N ALA A 351 -22.38 4.29 5.69
CA ALA A 351 -21.21 5.09 5.36
C ALA A 351 -20.34 4.48 4.24
N ILE A 352 -20.28 3.14 4.14
CA ILE A 352 -19.56 2.42 3.08
C ILE A 352 -20.32 2.49 1.75
N TRP A 353 -21.66 2.47 1.79
CA TRP A 353 -22.49 2.63 0.59
C TRP A 353 -22.39 4.05 0.02
N LYS A 354 -22.49 5.07 0.87
CA LYS A 354 -22.29 6.47 0.49
C LYS A 354 -20.93 6.73 -0.15
N GLU A 355 -19.85 6.16 0.40
CA GLU A 355 -18.50 6.25 -0.17
C GLU A 355 -18.35 5.54 -1.53
N ARG A 356 -19.27 4.62 -1.86
CA ARG A 356 -19.31 3.90 -3.15
C ARG A 356 -20.28 4.52 -4.15
N GLY A 357 -21.00 5.58 -3.80
CA GLY A 357 -22.02 6.19 -4.65
C GLY A 357 -23.26 5.29 -4.87
N LEU A 358 -23.57 4.42 -3.90
CA LEU A 358 -24.75 3.56 -3.86
C LEU A 358 -25.85 4.16 -2.97
#